data_AF-A0A7W6VHM9-F1
#
_entry.id   AF-A0A7W6VHM9-F1
#
_cell.length_a   1.000
_cell.length_b   1.000
_cell.length_c   1.000
_cell.angle_alpha   90.00
_cell.angle_beta   90.00
_cell.angle_gamma   90.00
#
_symmetry.space_group_name_H-M   'P 1'
#
loop_
_entity.id
_entity.type
_entity.pdbx_description
1 polymer ?
#
loop_
_entity_poly.entity_id
_entity_poly.type
_entity_poly.pdbx_seq_one_letter_code
_entity_poly.pdbx_strand_id
1 'polypeptide(L)'
;MDGGFAAHAAAEAGYAFELPEDADPVATAPLLCAGLIGWRSLKMAGEGRTIGIYGFGAAAHILVQVCKHRGQSVYAFVRPGDEAGRKFTLDLGAVWAGFSGERPPVPLDAAIIFAPAGELVPMALDVVRKGGTVVCGGIHMSDIPSMPYRLLWGERRVVSVANLTRSDGAEFFSIGKAAGVRCFTSVYPLEHANEALDDLRAGRVSGAAVIVP
;
A
#
# COMPACT_ATOMS: atom_id res chain seq x y z
N MET A 1 19.83 1.65 15.70
CA MET A 1 20.60 1.46 14.45
C MET A 1 20.26 2.61 13.54
N ASP A 2 21.26 3.11 12.82
CA ASP A 2 21.07 4.12 11.79
C ASP A 2 20.41 3.50 10.55
N GLY A 3 19.80 4.33 9.70
CA GLY A 3 19.06 3.90 8.51
C GLY A 3 19.88 3.95 7.22
N GLY A 4 19.22 3.70 6.07
CA GLY A 4 19.85 3.62 4.75
C GLY A 4 20.13 4.95 4.04
N PHE A 5 19.86 6.10 4.65
CA PHE A 5 20.27 7.41 4.10
C PHE A 5 21.73 7.69 4.44
N ALA A 6 22.61 6.81 3.96
CA ALA A 6 24.04 6.81 4.23
C ALA A 6 24.76 6.01 3.12
N ALA A 7 26.07 6.25 2.95
CA ALA A 7 26.88 5.48 2.00
C ALA A 7 27.08 4.00 2.42
N HIS A 8 26.97 3.71 3.72
CA HIS A 8 27.12 2.36 4.27
C HIS A 8 26.14 2.14 5.43
N ALA A 9 25.66 0.92 5.59
CA ALA A 9 24.82 0.50 6.72
C ALA A 9 25.27 -0.86 7.24
N ALA A 10 25.17 -1.05 8.56
CA ALA A 10 25.36 -2.34 9.20
C ALA A 10 23.99 -2.96 9.50
N ALA A 11 23.81 -4.24 9.17
CA ALA A 11 22.59 -4.99 9.46
C ALA A 11 22.93 -6.36 10.02
N GLU A 12 22.08 -6.87 10.90
CA GLU A 12 22.14 -8.26 11.33
C GLU A 12 21.69 -9.15 10.17
N ALA A 13 22.48 -10.18 9.83
CA ALA A 13 22.24 -11.04 8.67
C ALA A 13 20.85 -11.69 8.70
N GLY A 14 20.33 -12.02 9.89
CA GLY A 14 18.98 -12.54 10.05
C GLY A 14 17.87 -11.58 9.62
N TYR A 15 18.16 -10.28 9.44
CA TYR A 15 17.19 -9.25 9.03
C TYR A 15 17.46 -8.73 7.61
N ALA A 16 18.36 -9.38 6.87
CA ALA A 16 18.63 -9.08 5.47
C ALA A 16 17.90 -10.08 4.56
N PHE A 17 17.50 -9.61 3.37
CA PHE A 17 17.03 -10.48 2.28
C PHE A 17 18.12 -10.58 1.23
N GLU A 18 18.37 -11.79 0.76
CA GLU A 18 19.23 -12.03 -0.40
C GLU A 18 18.47 -11.60 -1.66
N LEU A 19 19.08 -10.73 -2.45
CA LEU A 19 18.55 -10.25 -3.72
C LEU A 19 19.39 -10.83 -4.86
N PRO A 20 18.80 -11.06 -6.05
CA PRO A 20 19.56 -11.44 -7.23
C PRO A 20 20.68 -10.44 -7.54
N GLU A 21 21.84 -10.92 -8.01
CA GLU A 21 22.98 -10.07 -8.36
C GLU A 21 22.65 -9.04 -9.45
N ASP A 22 21.70 -9.36 -10.33
CA ASP A 22 21.24 -8.52 -11.43
C ASP A 22 20.04 -7.63 -11.07
N ALA A 23 19.60 -7.62 -9.81
CA ALA A 23 18.48 -6.80 -9.38
C ALA A 23 18.83 -5.31 -9.42
N ASP A 24 17.99 -4.50 -10.06
CA ASP A 24 18.09 -3.04 -10.01
C ASP A 24 17.74 -2.55 -8.58
N PRO A 25 18.69 -1.95 -7.84
CA PRO A 25 18.43 -1.47 -6.48
C PRO A 25 17.34 -0.40 -6.42
N VAL A 26 17.21 0.43 -7.45
CA VAL A 26 16.20 1.50 -7.50
C VAL A 26 14.81 0.90 -7.61
N ALA A 27 14.62 -0.05 -8.52
CA ALA A 27 13.35 -0.75 -8.67
C ALA A 27 13.03 -1.65 -7.47
N THR A 28 14.06 -2.19 -6.80
CA THR A 28 13.90 -3.18 -5.73
C THR A 28 13.67 -2.54 -4.36
N ALA A 29 14.27 -1.39 -4.06
CA ALA A 29 14.16 -0.73 -2.76
C ALA A 29 12.70 -0.53 -2.29
N PRO A 30 11.75 -0.07 -3.12
CA PRO A 30 10.34 0.04 -2.71
C PRO A 30 9.67 -1.29 -2.36
N LEU A 31 10.11 -2.40 -2.95
CA LEU A 31 9.57 -3.73 -2.68
C LEU A 31 9.82 -4.15 -1.23
N LEU A 32 10.96 -3.76 -0.66
CA LEU A 32 11.39 -4.11 0.71
C LEU A 32 10.60 -3.43 1.83
N CYS A 33 9.77 -2.43 1.51
CA CYS A 33 8.91 -1.76 2.49
C CYS A 33 7.46 -1.76 2.01
N ALA A 34 7.17 -0.95 0.99
CA ALA A 34 5.84 -0.77 0.44
C ALA A 34 5.26 -2.07 -0.14
N GLY A 35 6.11 -2.88 -0.79
CA GLY A 35 5.72 -4.19 -1.30
C GLY A 35 5.35 -5.17 -0.20
N LEU A 36 6.26 -5.35 0.77
CA LEU A 36 6.05 -6.29 1.89
C LEU A 36 4.86 -5.92 2.78
N ILE A 37 4.72 -4.64 3.15
CA ILE A 37 3.57 -4.21 3.95
C ILE A 37 2.26 -4.33 3.16
N GLY A 38 2.30 -4.05 1.86
CA GLY A 38 1.17 -4.25 0.95
C GLY A 38 0.73 -5.72 0.90
N TRP A 39 1.67 -6.63 0.70
CA TRP A 39 1.42 -8.08 0.69
C TRP A 39 0.83 -8.58 2.00
N ARG A 40 1.42 -8.19 3.13
CA ARG A 40 0.92 -8.59 4.44
C ARG A 40 -0.46 -8.01 4.72
N SER A 41 -0.73 -6.78 4.31
CA SER A 41 -2.05 -6.16 4.42
C SER A 41 -3.09 -6.95 3.62
N LEU A 42 -2.75 -7.39 2.41
CA LEU A 42 -3.62 -8.22 1.57
C LEU A 42 -3.88 -9.60 2.18
N LYS A 43 -2.86 -10.26 2.75
CA LYS A 43 -3.06 -11.50 3.50
C LYS A 43 -4.03 -11.33 4.67
N MET A 44 -3.95 -10.21 5.40
CA MET A 44 -4.87 -9.90 6.50
C MET A 44 -6.28 -9.54 6.01
N ALA A 45 -6.40 -8.99 4.79
CA ALA A 45 -7.67 -8.73 4.12
C ALA A 45 -8.38 -10.04 3.68
N GLY A 46 -7.62 -11.12 3.51
CA GLY A 46 -8.11 -12.47 3.18
C GLY A 46 -8.30 -12.69 1.67
N GLU A 47 -8.98 -13.78 1.32
CA GLU A 47 -9.12 -14.27 -0.07
C GLU A 47 -10.29 -13.62 -0.84
N GLY A 48 -10.69 -12.40 -0.44
CA GLY A 48 -11.73 -11.64 -1.15
C GLY A 48 -11.35 -11.36 -2.60
N ARG A 49 -12.33 -11.29 -3.51
CA ARG A 49 -12.09 -10.94 -4.92
C ARG A 49 -12.19 -9.44 -5.17
N THR A 50 -12.97 -8.73 -4.35
CA THR A 50 -13.21 -7.29 -4.50
C THR A 50 -12.49 -6.52 -3.39
N ILE A 51 -11.34 -5.92 -3.70
CA ILE A 51 -10.46 -5.29 -2.71
C ILE A 51 -10.52 -3.76 -2.84
N GLY A 52 -10.90 -3.09 -1.76
CA GLY A 52 -10.77 -1.64 -1.61
C GLY A 52 -9.35 -1.24 -1.23
N ILE A 53 -8.79 -0.21 -1.86
CA ILE A 53 -7.49 0.36 -1.44
C ILE A 53 -7.62 1.87 -1.27
N TYR A 54 -7.44 2.36 -0.05
CA TYR A 54 -7.50 3.78 0.31
C TYR A 54 -6.08 4.35 0.50
N GLY A 55 -5.79 5.43 -0.23
CA GLY A 55 -4.47 6.06 -0.23
C GLY A 55 -3.55 5.45 -1.27
N PHE A 56 -3.46 6.09 -2.44
CA PHE A 56 -2.74 5.54 -3.59
C PHE A 56 -1.28 6.00 -3.67
N GLY A 57 -0.44 5.48 -2.78
CA GLY A 57 1.00 5.74 -2.75
C GLY A 57 1.86 4.53 -3.14
N ALA A 58 3.06 4.44 -2.57
CA ALA A 58 4.02 3.38 -2.83
C ALA A 58 3.44 1.95 -2.64
N ALA A 59 2.75 1.69 -1.54
CA ALA A 59 2.21 0.34 -1.28
C ALA A 59 1.06 -0.02 -2.23
N ALA A 60 0.14 0.93 -2.45
CA ALA A 60 -1.02 0.71 -3.30
C ALA A 60 -0.64 0.40 -4.76
N HIS A 61 0.29 1.15 -5.35
CA HIS A 61 0.67 0.95 -6.76
C HIS A 61 1.33 -0.42 -7.00
N ILE A 62 2.07 -0.94 -6.02
CA ILE A 62 2.61 -2.30 -6.05
C ILE A 62 1.47 -3.31 -5.88
N LEU A 63 0.61 -3.10 -4.88
CA LEU A 63 -0.41 -4.06 -4.51
C LEU A 63 -1.47 -4.27 -5.60
N VAL A 64 -1.83 -3.23 -6.36
CA VAL A 64 -2.77 -3.36 -7.50
C VAL A 64 -2.30 -4.39 -8.51
N GLN A 65 -0.99 -4.42 -8.81
CA GLN A 65 -0.41 -5.35 -9.78
C GLN A 65 -0.49 -6.80 -9.25
N VAL A 66 -0.24 -6.99 -7.95
CA VAL A 66 -0.36 -8.30 -7.29
C VAL A 66 -1.82 -8.77 -7.28
N CYS A 67 -2.76 -7.90 -6.90
CA CYS A 67 -4.20 -8.21 -6.92
C CYS A 67 -4.67 -8.60 -8.32
N LYS A 68 -4.28 -7.83 -9.34
CA LYS A 68 -4.60 -8.10 -10.75
C LYS A 68 -4.09 -9.48 -11.18
N HIS A 69 -2.85 -9.81 -10.84
CA HIS A 69 -2.28 -11.13 -11.14
C HIS A 69 -3.05 -12.27 -10.45
N ARG A 70 -3.53 -12.05 -9.23
CA ARG A 70 -4.37 -13.00 -8.47
C ARG A 70 -5.84 -13.05 -8.94
N GLY A 71 -6.21 -12.30 -9.98
CA GLY A 71 -7.61 -12.23 -10.45
C GLY A 71 -8.55 -11.50 -9.49
N GLN A 72 -8.00 -10.63 -8.63
CA GLN A 72 -8.77 -9.77 -7.73
C GLN A 72 -9.02 -8.41 -8.41
N SER A 73 -10.24 -7.91 -8.24
CA SER A 73 -10.68 -6.59 -8.71
C SER A 73 -10.35 -5.53 -7.66
N VAL A 74 -9.55 -4.54 -8.04
CA VAL A 74 -9.20 -3.43 -7.16
C VAL A 74 -10.13 -2.23 -7.38
N TYR A 75 -10.68 -1.74 -6.28
CA TYR A 75 -11.47 -0.51 -6.17
C TYR A 75 -10.64 0.50 -5.39
N ALA A 76 -10.07 1.47 -6.08
CA ALA A 76 -9.17 2.43 -5.47
C ALA A 76 -9.88 3.70 -5.02
N PHE A 77 -9.48 4.19 -3.86
CA PHE A 77 -9.95 5.41 -3.24
C PHE A 77 -8.78 6.36 -3.11
N VAL A 78 -8.77 7.40 -3.93
CA VAL A 78 -7.72 8.42 -3.96
C VAL A 78 -8.16 9.67 -3.21
N ARG A 79 -7.21 10.56 -2.92
CA ARG A 79 -7.51 11.82 -2.23
C ARG A 79 -8.50 12.66 -3.05
N PRO A 80 -9.48 13.33 -2.42
CA PRO A 80 -10.38 14.24 -3.13
C PRO A 80 -9.60 15.26 -4.00
N GLY A 81 -9.95 15.32 -5.29
CA GLY A 81 -9.32 16.21 -6.27
C GLY A 81 -8.03 15.67 -6.90
N ASP A 82 -7.53 14.49 -6.49
CA ASP A 82 -6.33 13.87 -7.05
C ASP A 82 -6.64 13.12 -8.36
N GLU A 83 -6.85 13.90 -9.42
CA GLU A 83 -7.14 13.38 -10.76
C GLU A 83 -5.98 12.59 -11.36
N ALA A 84 -4.75 13.01 -11.07
CA ALA A 84 -3.54 12.31 -11.51
C ALA A 84 -3.44 10.93 -10.86
N GLY A 85 -3.64 10.85 -9.54
CA GLY A 85 -3.68 9.59 -8.80
C GLY A 85 -4.82 8.68 -9.27
N ARG A 86 -6.00 9.24 -9.55
CA ARG A 86 -7.14 8.49 -10.11
C ARG A 86 -6.76 7.83 -11.44
N LYS A 87 -6.19 8.61 -12.38
CA LYS A 87 -5.75 8.09 -13.68
C LYS A 87 -4.65 7.04 -13.53
N PHE A 88 -3.62 7.33 -12.74
CA PHE A 88 -2.49 6.42 -12.52
C PHE A 88 -2.94 5.06 -11.97
N THR A 89 -3.91 5.07 -11.07
CA THR A 89 -4.48 3.84 -10.52
C THR A 89 -5.19 2.97 -11.56
N LEU A 90 -5.98 3.60 -12.43
CA LEU A 90 -6.67 2.92 -13.52
C LEU A 90 -5.68 2.36 -14.54
N ASP A 91 -4.65 3.12 -14.89
CA ASP A 91 -3.58 2.68 -15.80
C ASP A 91 -2.84 1.43 -15.26
N LEU A 92 -2.70 1.32 -13.94
CA LEU A 92 -2.11 0.16 -13.27
C LEU A 92 -3.01 -1.07 -13.20
N GLY A 93 -4.31 -0.90 -13.51
CA GLY A 93 -5.26 -2.01 -13.63
C GLY A 93 -6.26 -2.13 -12.48
N ALA A 94 -6.50 -1.07 -11.70
CA ALA A 94 -7.72 -1.01 -10.90
C ALA A 94 -8.95 -1.00 -11.83
N VAL A 95 -10.03 -1.65 -11.41
CA VAL A 95 -11.28 -1.72 -12.20
C VAL A 95 -12.17 -0.50 -11.95
N TRP A 96 -11.92 0.23 -10.87
CA TRP A 96 -12.61 1.46 -10.51
C TRP A 96 -11.70 2.33 -9.66
N ALA A 97 -11.80 3.64 -9.83
CA ALA A 97 -11.12 4.63 -9.01
C ALA A 97 -12.04 5.82 -8.75
N GLY A 98 -12.24 6.16 -7.49
CA GLY A 98 -13.01 7.32 -7.04
C GLY A 98 -12.32 8.02 -5.87
N PHE A 99 -12.88 9.15 -5.44
CA PHE A 99 -12.39 9.83 -4.24
C PHE A 99 -12.84 9.12 -2.96
N SER A 100 -12.10 9.31 -1.86
CA SER A 100 -12.33 8.58 -0.60
C SER A 100 -13.76 8.66 -0.02
N GLY A 101 -14.54 9.70 -0.34
CA GLY A 101 -15.93 9.84 0.09
C GLY A 101 -16.97 9.25 -0.88
N GLU A 102 -16.54 8.78 -2.05
CA GLU A 102 -17.42 8.17 -3.04
C GLU A 102 -17.72 6.71 -2.70
N ARG A 103 -18.83 6.19 -3.23
CA ARG A 103 -19.20 4.78 -3.07
C ARG A 103 -18.80 3.99 -4.31
N PRO A 104 -18.17 2.82 -4.14
CA PRO A 104 -17.94 1.91 -5.26
C PRO A 104 -19.29 1.35 -5.76
N PRO A 105 -19.38 0.93 -7.04
CA PRO A 105 -20.61 0.38 -7.61
C PRO A 105 -20.99 -1.00 -7.04
N VAL A 106 -20.08 -1.65 -6.30
CA VAL A 106 -20.29 -2.97 -5.68
C VAL A 106 -19.78 -2.98 -4.24
N PRO A 107 -20.36 -3.80 -3.35
CA PRO A 107 -19.80 -4.04 -2.03
C PRO A 107 -18.39 -4.65 -2.11
N LEU A 108 -17.50 -4.25 -1.21
CA LEU A 108 -16.12 -4.75 -1.15
C LEU A 108 -16.03 -5.98 -0.22
N ASP A 109 -15.19 -6.95 -0.56
CA ASP A 109 -14.90 -8.09 0.33
C ASP A 109 -14.02 -7.66 1.51
N ALA A 110 -13.07 -6.78 1.23
CA ALA A 110 -12.17 -6.18 2.20
C ALA A 110 -11.70 -4.80 1.72
N ALA A 111 -11.18 -3.99 2.64
CA ALA A 111 -10.55 -2.71 2.34
C ALA A 111 -9.22 -2.58 3.08
N ILE A 112 -8.24 -1.97 2.43
CA ILE A 112 -6.90 -1.70 2.99
C ILE A 112 -6.68 -0.18 2.97
N ILE A 113 -6.31 0.39 4.11
CA ILE A 113 -6.10 1.83 4.27
C ILE A 113 -4.62 2.09 4.50
N PHE A 114 -3.98 2.71 3.52
CA PHE A 114 -2.60 3.21 3.60
C PHE A 114 -2.55 4.71 3.89
N ALA A 115 -3.63 5.44 3.62
CA ALA A 115 -3.71 6.87 3.93
C ALA A 115 -3.67 7.13 5.45
N PRO A 116 -3.00 8.19 5.92
CA PRO A 116 -2.86 8.52 7.33
C PRO A 116 -4.11 9.22 7.91
N ALA A 117 -5.31 8.74 7.56
CA ALA A 117 -6.59 9.38 7.84
C ALA A 117 -7.59 8.41 8.52
N GLY A 118 -7.76 8.56 9.84
CA GLY A 118 -8.62 7.70 10.69
C GLY A 118 -10.10 7.77 10.33
N GLU A 119 -10.57 8.87 9.76
CA GLU A 119 -11.94 9.03 9.26
C GLU A 119 -12.27 8.08 8.10
N LEU A 120 -11.28 7.50 7.43
CA LEU A 120 -11.48 6.51 6.37
C LEU A 120 -11.93 5.16 6.91
N VAL A 121 -11.64 4.83 8.18
CA VAL A 121 -12.04 3.55 8.77
C VAL A 121 -13.56 3.36 8.77
N PRO A 122 -14.38 4.29 9.31
CA PRO A 122 -15.84 4.14 9.21
C PRO A 122 -16.37 4.20 7.78
N MET A 123 -15.73 4.97 6.88
CA MET A 123 -16.12 5.00 5.46
C MET A 123 -15.91 3.64 4.79
N ALA A 124 -14.74 3.02 5.02
CA ALA A 124 -14.41 1.70 4.52
C ALA A 124 -15.35 0.62 5.08
N LEU A 125 -15.66 0.66 6.38
CA LEU A 125 -16.60 -0.28 6.99
C LEU A 125 -18.01 -0.22 6.39
N ASP A 126 -18.45 0.96 5.95
CA ASP A 126 -19.79 1.15 5.38
C ASP A 126 -19.91 0.59 3.95
N VAL A 127 -18.81 0.49 3.20
CA VAL A 127 -18.78 -0.08 1.84
C VAL A 127 -18.32 -1.53 1.77
N VAL A 128 -17.67 -2.03 2.83
CA VAL A 128 -17.32 -3.45 2.97
C VAL A 128 -18.58 -4.28 3.30
N ARG A 129 -18.68 -5.48 2.73
CA ARG A 129 -19.80 -6.40 3.00
C ARG A 129 -19.80 -6.89 4.45
N LYS A 130 -20.91 -7.50 4.87
CA LYS A 130 -20.95 -8.24 6.15
C LYS A 130 -19.87 -9.33 6.16
N GLY A 131 -19.20 -9.52 7.30
CA GLY A 131 -18.07 -10.42 7.48
C GLY A 131 -16.76 -9.96 6.84
N GLY A 132 -16.73 -8.78 6.20
CA GLY A 132 -15.53 -8.25 5.56
C GLY A 132 -14.57 -7.57 6.54
N THR A 133 -13.35 -7.31 6.06
CA THR A 133 -12.25 -6.79 6.89
C THR A 133 -11.76 -5.44 6.38
N VAL A 134 -11.58 -4.49 7.28
CA VAL A 134 -10.84 -3.24 7.04
C VAL A 134 -9.47 -3.35 7.71
N VAL A 135 -8.40 -3.24 6.92
CA VAL A 135 -7.01 -3.35 7.35
C VAL A 135 -6.37 -1.96 7.37
N CYS A 136 -5.92 -1.50 8.52
CA CYS A 136 -5.12 -0.29 8.66
C CYS A 136 -3.64 -0.63 8.45
N GLY A 137 -3.07 -0.18 7.33
CA GLY A 137 -1.68 -0.43 6.94
C GLY A 137 -0.79 0.81 6.88
N GLY A 138 -1.28 1.96 7.33
CA GLY A 138 -0.48 3.17 7.48
C GLY A 138 0.44 3.09 8.71
N ILE A 139 1.69 3.57 8.58
CA ILE A 139 2.66 3.66 9.70
C ILE A 139 2.23 4.68 10.76
N HIS A 140 1.46 5.68 10.35
CA HIS A 140 0.85 6.70 11.18
C HIS A 140 -0.54 7.03 10.61
N MET A 141 -1.47 7.38 11.48
CA MET A 141 -2.84 7.75 11.13
C MET A 141 -3.38 8.68 12.22
N SER A 142 -4.26 9.62 11.84
CA SER A 142 -5.07 10.36 12.81
C SER A 142 -5.99 9.43 13.61
N ASP A 143 -6.55 9.94 14.72
CA ASP A 143 -7.48 9.17 15.54
C ASP A 143 -8.68 8.69 14.72
N ILE A 144 -9.11 7.44 14.97
CA ILE A 144 -10.34 6.91 14.40
C ILE A 144 -11.52 7.56 15.14
N PRO A 145 -12.42 8.27 14.44
CA PRO A 145 -13.52 8.96 15.09
C PRO A 145 -14.55 7.97 15.64
N SER A 146 -15.43 8.45 16.52
CA SER A 146 -16.59 7.69 16.97
C SER A 146 -17.44 7.27 15.77
N MET A 147 -17.92 6.02 15.78
CA MET A 147 -18.72 5.46 14.70
C MET A 147 -19.90 4.65 15.23
N PRO A 148 -21.02 4.56 14.48
CA PRO A 148 -22.18 3.84 14.94
C PRO A 148 -21.93 2.33 14.91
N TYR A 149 -22.38 1.62 15.94
CA TYR A 149 -22.19 0.18 16.09
C TYR A 149 -22.68 -0.66 14.88
N ARG A 150 -23.67 -0.14 14.12
CA ARG A 150 -24.16 -0.76 12.88
C ARG A 150 -23.05 -1.08 11.86
N LEU A 151 -21.94 -0.33 11.89
CA LEU A 151 -20.80 -0.58 11.00
C LEU A 151 -20.09 -1.88 11.35
N LEU A 152 -20.03 -2.27 12.63
CA LEU A 152 -19.41 -3.50 13.10
C LEU A 152 -20.40 -4.68 13.21
N TRP A 153 -21.67 -4.42 13.55
CA TRP A 153 -22.69 -5.45 13.85
C TRP A 153 -22.81 -6.56 12.79
N GLY A 154 -22.52 -6.28 11.53
CA GLY A 154 -22.48 -7.27 10.45
C GLY A 154 -21.23 -8.16 10.45
N GLU A 155 -20.66 -8.48 11.62
CA GLU A 155 -19.42 -9.25 11.80
C GLU A 155 -18.20 -8.68 11.05
N ARG A 156 -18.17 -7.35 10.87
CA ARG A 156 -17.03 -6.70 10.22
C ARG A 156 -15.88 -6.56 11.18
N ARG A 157 -14.66 -6.63 10.64
CA ARG A 157 -13.43 -6.55 11.41
C ARG A 157 -12.65 -5.30 11.04
N VAL A 158 -12.05 -4.67 12.05
CA VAL A 158 -10.98 -3.68 11.87
C VAL A 158 -9.71 -4.30 12.45
N VAL A 159 -8.65 -4.34 11.66
CA VAL A 159 -7.35 -4.90 12.06
C VAL A 159 -6.24 -3.95 11.66
N SER A 160 -5.11 -4.01 12.35
CA SER A 160 -3.92 -3.22 12.03
C SER A 160 -2.76 -4.14 11.64
N VAL A 161 -1.89 -3.65 10.76
CA VAL A 161 -0.60 -4.24 10.45
C VAL A 161 0.52 -3.23 10.71
N ALA A 162 1.50 -3.63 11.51
CA ALA A 162 2.62 -2.76 11.88
C ALA A 162 3.95 -3.22 11.31
N ASN A 163 4.13 -4.54 11.15
CA ASN A 163 5.42 -5.15 10.80
C ASN A 163 5.21 -6.35 9.89
N LEU A 164 6.30 -6.84 9.31
CA LEU A 164 6.37 -8.02 8.43
C LEU A 164 7.15 -9.17 9.07
N THR A 165 6.97 -10.37 8.54
CA THR A 165 7.80 -11.54 8.88
C THR A 165 8.71 -11.91 7.71
N ARG A 166 9.72 -12.74 7.98
CA ARG A 166 10.56 -13.34 6.93
C ARG A 166 9.76 -14.20 5.95
N SER A 167 8.72 -14.88 6.44
CA SER A 167 7.79 -15.65 5.59
C SER A 167 7.08 -14.73 4.60
N ASP A 168 6.60 -13.56 5.06
CA ASP A 168 5.99 -12.58 4.16
C ASP A 168 6.98 -12.10 3.10
N GLY A 169 8.26 -11.96 3.47
CA GLY A 169 9.37 -11.71 2.55
C GLY A 169 9.46 -12.71 1.41
N ALA A 170 9.67 -13.98 1.77
CA ALA A 170 9.82 -15.07 0.81
C ALA A 170 8.59 -15.22 -0.09
N GLU A 171 7.39 -15.16 0.48
CA GLU A 171 6.13 -15.23 -0.26
C GLU A 171 5.98 -14.04 -1.22
N PHE A 172 6.27 -12.82 -0.75
CA PHE A 172 6.11 -11.62 -1.54
C PHE A 172 7.05 -11.57 -2.74
N PHE A 173 8.33 -11.91 -2.56
CA PHE A 173 9.27 -11.92 -3.69
C PHE A 173 8.86 -12.92 -4.77
N SER A 174 8.34 -14.09 -4.36
CA SER A 174 7.81 -15.08 -5.29
C SER A 174 6.62 -14.54 -6.08
N ILE A 175 5.59 -14.00 -5.40
CA ILE A 175 4.38 -13.53 -6.07
C ILE A 175 4.62 -12.22 -6.85
N GLY A 176 5.48 -11.33 -6.35
CA GLY A 176 5.85 -10.08 -7.01
C GLY A 176 6.55 -10.33 -8.34
N LYS A 177 7.47 -11.32 -8.38
CA LYS A 177 8.11 -11.79 -9.61
C LYS A 177 7.10 -12.41 -10.57
N ALA A 178 6.23 -13.30 -10.08
CA ALA A 178 5.21 -13.95 -10.90
C ALA A 178 4.20 -12.94 -11.49
N ALA A 179 3.85 -11.90 -10.73
CA ALA A 179 2.98 -10.82 -11.16
C ALA A 179 3.66 -9.81 -12.11
N GLY A 180 4.99 -9.87 -12.24
CA GLY A 180 5.75 -8.89 -13.02
C GLY A 180 5.62 -7.48 -12.47
N VAL A 181 5.61 -7.34 -11.14
CA VAL A 181 5.47 -6.04 -10.45
C VAL A 181 6.55 -5.08 -10.93
N ARG A 182 6.13 -3.90 -11.37
CA ARG A 182 7.02 -2.78 -11.68
C ARG A 182 6.78 -1.63 -10.70
N CYS A 183 7.86 -1.19 -10.07
CA CYS A 183 7.83 0.01 -9.24
C CYS A 183 8.04 1.24 -10.11
N PHE A 184 7.18 2.24 -9.91
CA PHE A 184 7.36 3.55 -10.52
C PHE A 184 8.12 4.41 -9.52
N THR A 185 9.30 4.86 -9.90
CA THR A 185 10.25 5.49 -8.97
C THR A 185 10.69 6.87 -9.43
N SER A 186 10.72 7.82 -8.50
CA SER A 186 11.45 9.08 -8.65
C SER A 186 12.77 8.97 -7.89
N VAL A 187 13.88 9.14 -8.60
CA VAL A 187 15.23 8.98 -8.03
C VAL A 187 15.77 10.34 -7.60
N TYR A 188 16.34 10.40 -6.41
CA TYR A 188 17.01 11.59 -5.86
C TYR A 188 18.39 11.19 -5.33
N PRO A 189 19.43 12.03 -5.51
CA PRO A 189 20.70 11.83 -4.81
C PRO A 189 20.52 12.07 -3.30
N LEU A 190 21.36 11.45 -2.47
CA LEU A 190 21.32 11.62 -1.01
C LEU A 190 21.40 13.08 -0.55
N GLU A 191 22.17 13.90 -1.26
CA GLU A 191 22.30 15.34 -1.02
C GLU A 191 20.95 16.09 -1.10
N HIS A 192 20.01 15.55 -1.89
CA HIS A 192 18.69 16.12 -2.13
C HIS A 192 17.58 15.39 -1.35
N ALA A 193 17.92 14.64 -0.29
CA ALA A 193 16.92 13.91 0.49
C ALA A 193 15.80 14.82 1.04
N ASN A 194 16.12 16.08 1.40
CA ASN A 194 15.10 17.03 1.87
C ASN A 194 14.12 17.43 0.76
N GLU A 195 14.59 17.59 -0.48
CA GLU A 195 13.73 17.85 -1.65
C GLU A 195 12.76 16.69 -1.88
N ALA A 196 13.27 15.45 -1.82
CA ALA A 196 12.43 14.24 -1.94
C ALA A 196 11.33 14.18 -0.87
N LEU A 197 11.64 14.59 0.37
CA LEU A 197 10.66 14.64 1.47
C LEU A 197 9.61 15.73 1.24
N ASP A 198 9.99 16.90 0.71
CA ASP A 198 9.06 17.99 0.42
C ASP A 198 8.15 17.65 -0.78
N ASP A 199 8.69 17.00 -1.80
CA ASP A 199 7.90 16.47 -2.91
C ASP A 199 6.89 15.42 -2.44
N LEU A 200 7.30 14.52 -1.55
CA LEU A 200 6.40 13.53 -0.95
C LEU A 200 5.27 14.21 -0.15
N ARG A 201 5.59 15.19 0.70
CA ARG A 201 4.59 15.94 1.48
C ARG A 201 3.61 16.70 0.60
N ALA A 202 4.11 17.25 -0.51
CA ALA A 202 3.29 17.99 -1.46
C ALA A 202 2.50 17.10 -2.44
N GLY A 203 2.70 15.78 -2.40
CA GLY A 203 2.05 14.84 -3.32
C GLY A 203 2.57 14.92 -4.76
N ARG A 204 3.81 15.37 -4.96
CA ARG A 204 4.45 15.49 -6.28
C ARG A 204 5.12 14.19 -6.76
N VAL A 205 5.17 13.17 -5.91
CA VAL A 205 5.75 11.85 -6.24
C VAL A 205 4.64 10.89 -6.67
N SER A 206 4.80 10.27 -7.83
CA SER A 206 4.01 9.11 -8.25
C SER A 206 4.79 7.82 -7.97
N GLY A 207 4.18 6.89 -7.24
CA GLY A 207 4.84 5.65 -6.84
C GLY A 207 5.73 5.82 -5.61
N ALA A 208 7.04 5.62 -5.75
CA ALA A 208 8.01 5.68 -4.65
C ALA A 208 9.17 6.66 -4.95
N ALA A 209 9.58 7.46 -3.96
CA ALA A 209 10.84 8.19 -4.03
C ALA A 209 11.98 7.28 -3.55
N VAL A 210 13.10 7.25 -4.26
CA VAL A 210 14.27 6.44 -3.93
C VAL A 210 15.50 7.34 -3.82
N ILE A 211 16.21 7.22 -2.71
CA ILE A 211 17.48 7.92 -2.48
C ILE A 211 18.64 7.04 -2.96
N VAL A 212 19.54 7.63 -3.75
CA VAL A 212 20.80 7.01 -4.19
C VAL A 212 21.96 7.75 -3.49
N PRO A 213 22.67 7.10 -2.56
CA PRO A 213 23.87 7.62 -1.89
C PRO A 213 25.06 7.86 -2.82
#